data_AF-A0A7J9M843-F1
#
_entry.id   AF-A0A7J9M843-F1
#
_cell.length_a   1.000
_cell.length_b   1.000
_cell.length_c   1.000
_cell.angle_alpha   90.00
_cell.angle_beta   90.00
_cell.angle_gamma   90.00
#
_symmetry.space_group_name_H-M   'P 1'
#
loop_
_entity.id
_entity.type
_entity.pdbx_description
1 polymer ?
#
loop_
_entity_poly.entity_id
_entity_poly.type
_entity_poly.pdbx_seq_one_letter_code
_entity_poly.pdbx_strand_id
1 'polypeptide(L)'
;MVNAWAIHRDPSIWEDPTEFNPEMFEGSSEEKEGSKFLPFGLGRRACPGATMGLRLVLLALVQLYNGLNGKRRESCPPALENMEVTTLSNIILCISIFLFALVFKSIVQKRPTSGNLPPSPPALPIIGHLHLLKEPFHRTLHQLSQKYGPILLLQFGTRKVLIVSSASAAEECFTKNDIIFANRPQMLAGKHLNYNYSTIGLAPYGDYWRNLKRLTTVELFSTSRLAMFASIRQEEVQLLLKELFLASTRKPAKVELSSKLMDLVFNIILRMIAGKRYYGKDVVDKKAMEFRDIMKEATELHGSTNLNDFFPVLQWVDFQGVERKMKGTMKKLDKFLEFLLEEHREMRADSTHQSSGSSDASNKATKTTLIDVMLSLQQTEPEFYTDETIKGTILVRSMNLE
;
A
#
# COMPACT_ATOMS: atom_id res chain seq x y z
N MET A 1 6.02 -7.08 -12.32
CA MET A 1 6.33 -6.38 -11.05
C MET A 1 7.38 -5.33 -11.37
N VAL A 2 7.11 -4.07 -11.03
CA VAL A 2 8.05 -2.96 -11.27
C VAL A 2 8.89 -2.75 -10.02
N ASN A 3 10.21 -2.66 -10.18
CA ASN A 3 11.13 -2.33 -9.11
C ASN A 3 11.30 -0.81 -9.03
N ALA A 4 10.33 -0.13 -8.44
CA ALA A 4 10.36 1.33 -8.29
C ALA A 4 11.62 1.81 -7.55
N TRP A 5 12.14 1.04 -6.59
CA TRP A 5 13.40 1.35 -5.90
C TRP A 5 14.60 1.45 -6.85
N ALA A 6 14.66 0.60 -7.88
CA ALA A 6 15.70 0.66 -8.91
C ALA A 6 15.53 1.89 -9.80
N ILE A 7 14.31 2.17 -10.25
CA ILE A 7 14.01 3.29 -11.16
C ILE A 7 14.26 4.64 -10.49
N HIS A 8 13.85 4.80 -9.23
CA HIS A 8 14.07 6.03 -8.45
C HIS A 8 15.53 6.21 -8.04
N ARG A 9 16.42 5.26 -8.37
CA ARG A 9 17.86 5.30 -8.06
C ARG A 9 18.74 4.99 -9.25
N ASP A 10 18.22 5.16 -10.45
CA ASP A 10 18.97 4.96 -11.68
C ASP A 10 19.86 6.20 -11.94
N PRO A 11 21.20 6.08 -11.89
CA PRO A 11 22.11 7.21 -12.12
C PRO A 11 22.14 7.68 -13.58
N SER A 12 21.46 6.99 -14.51
CA SER A 12 21.22 7.49 -15.86
C SER A 12 20.00 8.42 -15.96
N ILE A 13 19.20 8.48 -14.90
CA ILE A 13 17.97 9.29 -14.80
C ILE A 13 18.15 10.44 -13.81
N TRP A 14 18.85 10.20 -12.71
CA TRP A 14 19.03 11.13 -11.59
C TRP A 14 20.52 11.34 -11.31
N GLU A 15 20.90 12.60 -11.09
CA GLU A 15 22.21 12.94 -10.54
C GLU A 15 22.22 12.60 -9.03
N ASP A 16 23.30 11.95 -8.56
CA ASP A 16 23.50 11.47 -7.19
C ASP A 16 22.25 10.88 -6.47
N PRO A 17 21.63 9.81 -7.03
CA PRO A 17 20.34 9.26 -6.59
C PRO A 17 20.25 8.73 -5.14
N THR A 18 21.38 8.70 -4.44
CA THR A 18 21.47 8.28 -3.03
C THR A 18 21.45 9.45 -2.05
N GLU A 19 21.66 10.68 -2.53
CA GLU A 19 21.65 11.89 -1.71
C GLU A 19 20.27 12.54 -1.70
N PHE A 20 19.96 13.28 -0.63
CA PHE A 20 18.72 14.05 -0.55
C PHE A 20 18.94 15.43 -1.19
N ASN A 21 18.68 15.52 -2.50
CA ASN A 21 18.74 16.77 -3.25
C ASN A 21 17.33 17.19 -3.71
N PRO A 22 16.58 18.03 -2.98
CA PRO A 22 15.24 18.45 -3.41
C PRO A 22 15.25 19.31 -4.68
N GLU A 23 16.38 19.95 -5.02
CA GLU A 23 16.53 20.81 -6.20
C GLU A 23 16.47 20.00 -7.52
N MET A 24 16.66 18.67 -7.46
CA MET A 24 16.53 17.78 -8.62
C MET A 24 15.12 17.75 -9.24
N PHE A 25 14.11 18.29 -8.54
CA PHE A 25 12.73 18.44 -9.01
C PHE A 25 12.38 19.89 -9.42
N GLU A 26 13.33 20.83 -9.41
CA GLU A 26 13.06 22.20 -9.86
C GLU A 26 12.94 22.27 -11.40
N GLY A 27 11.87 22.91 -11.89
CA GLY A 27 11.57 22.99 -13.33
C GLY A 27 11.05 21.69 -13.97
N SER A 28 10.90 20.62 -13.18
CA SER A 28 10.14 19.44 -13.59
C SER A 28 8.63 19.74 -13.62
N SER A 29 7.88 18.85 -14.25
CA SER A 29 6.42 18.80 -14.16
C SER A 29 6.00 17.35 -13.97
N GLU A 30 4.82 17.09 -13.40
CA GLU A 30 4.33 15.71 -13.21
C GLU A 30 4.32 14.91 -14.53
N GLU A 31 4.08 15.58 -15.67
CA GLU A 31 4.17 15.00 -17.02
C GLU A 31 5.61 14.69 -17.48
N LYS A 32 6.63 15.46 -17.04
CA LYS A 32 8.05 15.21 -17.33
C LYS A 32 8.67 14.15 -16.43
N GLU A 33 8.19 14.00 -15.19
CA GLU A 33 8.62 12.94 -14.27
C GLU A 33 8.12 11.57 -14.76
N GLY A 34 6.86 11.48 -15.21
CA GLY A 34 6.30 10.35 -15.94
C GLY A 34 6.62 8.97 -15.36
N SER A 35 7.51 8.22 -16.03
CA SER A 35 7.91 6.87 -15.67
C SER A 35 9.13 6.79 -14.73
N LYS A 36 9.79 7.92 -14.45
CA LYS A 36 11.03 8.05 -13.66
C LYS A 36 10.76 8.11 -12.16
N PHE A 37 9.62 8.66 -11.77
CA PHE A 37 9.19 8.75 -10.37
C PHE A 37 7.76 8.23 -10.22
N LEU A 38 7.59 7.19 -9.42
CA LEU A 38 6.37 6.36 -9.35
C LEU A 38 5.78 6.24 -7.93
N PRO A 39 5.73 7.30 -7.09
CA PRO A 39 5.25 7.21 -5.70
C PRO A 39 3.78 6.78 -5.59
N PHE A 40 2.99 7.04 -6.65
CA PHE A 40 1.57 6.73 -6.73
C PHE A 40 1.23 5.71 -7.84
N GLY A 41 2.24 5.04 -8.41
CA GLY A 41 2.10 4.17 -9.57
C GLY A 41 1.79 4.94 -10.87
N LEU A 42 1.53 4.20 -11.96
CA LEU A 42 1.35 4.74 -13.31
C LEU A 42 0.18 4.05 -14.06
N GLY A 43 -0.30 4.69 -15.12
CA GLY A 43 -1.32 4.13 -16.02
C GLY A 43 -2.69 3.95 -15.37
N ARG A 44 -3.48 2.98 -15.87
CA ARG A 44 -4.86 2.75 -15.38
C ARG A 44 -4.93 2.52 -13.87
N ARG A 45 -3.91 1.90 -13.26
CA ARG A 45 -3.85 1.60 -11.82
C ARG A 45 -3.12 2.67 -10.98
N ALA A 46 -2.78 3.83 -11.54
CA ALA A 46 -2.29 4.98 -10.76
C ALA A 46 -3.27 5.33 -9.63
N CYS A 47 -2.72 5.68 -8.46
CA CYS A 47 -3.48 5.89 -7.25
C CYS A 47 -4.42 7.09 -7.38
N PRO A 48 -5.74 6.92 -7.23
CA PRO A 48 -6.68 8.03 -7.30
C PRO A 48 -6.53 9.02 -6.14
N GLY A 49 -5.80 8.66 -5.07
CA GLY A 49 -5.50 9.53 -3.94
C GLY A 49 -4.21 10.36 -4.07
N ALA A 50 -3.49 10.30 -5.20
CA ALA A 50 -2.20 10.98 -5.39
C ALA A 50 -2.25 12.48 -5.01
N THR A 51 -3.23 13.21 -5.53
CA THR A 51 -3.43 14.65 -5.25
C THR A 51 -3.68 14.94 -3.77
N MET A 52 -4.33 14.02 -3.04
CA MET A 52 -4.50 14.14 -1.59
C MET A 52 -3.18 13.93 -0.85
N GLY A 53 -2.41 12.91 -1.24
CA GLY A 53 -1.09 12.63 -0.68
C GLY A 53 -0.14 13.81 -0.84
N LEU A 54 -0.02 14.35 -2.06
CA LEU A 54 0.82 15.52 -2.35
C LEU A 54 0.38 16.76 -1.55
N ARG A 55 -0.92 17.06 -1.49
CA ARG A 55 -1.44 18.18 -0.69
C ARG A 55 -1.20 18.00 0.81
N LEU A 56 -1.26 16.77 1.32
CA LEU A 56 -1.01 16.48 2.74
C LEU A 56 0.48 16.57 3.07
N VAL A 57 1.36 16.02 2.24
CA VAL A 57 2.82 16.14 2.41
C VAL A 57 3.23 17.61 2.37
N LEU A 58 2.77 18.38 1.38
CA LEU A 58 3.04 19.82 1.30
C LEU A 58 2.53 20.57 2.52
N LEU A 59 1.29 20.31 2.96
CA LEU A 59 0.72 20.95 4.16
C LEU A 59 1.53 20.59 5.42
N ALA A 60 1.86 19.31 5.62
CA ALA A 60 2.63 18.86 6.76
C ALA A 60 4.05 19.47 6.76
N LEU A 61 4.73 19.48 5.61
CA LEU A 61 6.08 20.06 5.48
C LEU A 61 6.08 21.58 5.69
N VAL A 62 5.14 22.32 5.11
CA VAL A 62 5.03 23.78 5.32
C VAL A 62 4.73 24.10 6.79
N GLN A 63 3.83 23.35 7.42
CA GLN A 63 3.46 23.55 8.82
C GLN A 63 4.60 23.15 9.78
N LEU A 64 5.32 22.06 9.49
CA LEU A 64 6.55 21.69 10.22
C LEU A 64 7.65 22.74 10.02
N TYR A 65 7.91 23.19 8.79
CA TYR A 65 8.91 24.22 8.49
C TYR A 65 8.61 25.54 9.21
N ASN A 66 7.37 26.01 9.16
CA ASN A 66 6.93 27.22 9.87
C ASN A 66 7.03 27.07 11.40
N GLY A 67 6.75 25.87 11.94
CA GLY A 67 6.92 25.57 13.37
C GLY A 67 8.38 25.39 13.81
N LEU A 68 9.26 24.92 12.92
CA LEU A 68 10.66 24.58 13.20
C LEU A 68 11.65 25.71 12.85
N ASN A 69 11.23 26.77 12.16
CA ASN A 69 12.09 27.92 11.86
C ASN A 69 12.52 28.74 13.11
N GLY A 70 12.15 28.30 14.31
CA GLY A 70 12.78 28.67 15.57
C GLY A 70 14.19 28.06 15.76
N LYS A 71 15.16 28.54 14.97
CA LYS A 71 16.61 28.25 15.01
C LYS A 71 17.09 26.87 14.50
N ARG A 72 18.31 26.86 13.95
CA ARG A 72 18.95 25.81 13.13
C ARG A 72 20.25 25.28 13.79
N ARG A 73 20.75 24.13 13.31
CA ARG A 73 22.04 23.41 13.60
C ARG A 73 21.94 22.36 14.72
N GLU A 74 22.70 21.25 14.73
CA GLU A 74 23.78 20.77 13.84
C GLU A 74 23.89 19.21 13.78
N SER A 75 24.91 18.70 13.09
CA SER A 75 25.16 17.31 12.64
C SER A 75 25.48 16.25 13.72
N CYS A 76 25.43 14.97 13.34
CA CYS A 76 25.81 13.80 14.15
C CYS A 76 26.91 12.96 13.44
N PRO A 77 27.92 12.43 14.14
CA PRO A 77 29.04 11.69 13.54
C PRO A 77 28.73 10.18 13.29
N PRO A 78 29.53 9.48 12.47
CA PRO A 78 29.36 8.06 12.17
C PRO A 78 30.08 7.15 13.19
N ALA A 79 29.68 5.87 13.22
CA ALA A 79 30.46 4.78 13.81
C ALA A 79 30.36 3.53 12.90
N LEU A 80 31.50 2.94 12.59
CA LEU A 80 31.64 1.63 11.97
C LEU A 80 31.83 0.58 13.07
N GLU A 81 31.39 -0.66 12.85
CA GLU A 81 32.27 -1.83 12.93
C GLU A 81 31.65 -3.09 12.32
N ASN A 82 32.51 -4.03 11.92
CA ASN A 82 32.15 -5.31 11.29
C ASN A 82 32.06 -6.42 12.35
N MET A 83 31.38 -7.53 12.03
CA MET A 83 31.68 -8.81 12.69
C MET A 83 31.44 -10.00 11.75
N GLU A 84 32.30 -11.02 11.86
CA GLU A 84 32.44 -12.12 10.90
C GLU A 84 31.54 -13.34 11.18
N VAL A 85 31.60 -14.31 10.27
CA VAL A 85 30.74 -15.50 10.18
C VAL A 85 31.48 -16.76 10.61
N THR A 86 30.83 -17.63 11.41
CA THR A 86 30.82 -19.12 11.34
C THR A 86 29.99 -19.64 12.53
N THR A 87 29.12 -20.66 12.43
CA THR A 87 29.43 -22.08 12.17
C THR A 87 28.13 -22.85 11.86
N LEU A 88 28.03 -23.59 10.74
CA LEU A 88 26.93 -24.54 10.45
C LEU A 88 27.41 -25.74 9.61
N SER A 89 28.35 -26.52 10.14
CA SER A 89 29.04 -27.57 9.35
C SER A 89 28.21 -28.84 9.06
N ASN A 90 27.17 -29.16 9.84
CA ASN A 90 26.53 -30.50 9.79
C ASN A 90 25.14 -30.52 9.13
N ILE A 91 24.59 -29.37 8.74
CA ILE A 91 23.32 -29.28 7.99
C ILE A 91 23.59 -29.31 6.47
N ILE A 92 24.76 -28.84 6.04
CA ILE A 92 25.14 -28.69 4.64
C ILE A 92 25.21 -30.04 3.90
N LEU A 93 25.63 -31.12 4.56
CA LEU A 93 25.83 -32.43 3.92
C LEU A 93 24.51 -33.14 3.55
N CYS A 94 23.48 -33.03 4.39
CA CYS A 94 22.16 -33.59 4.08
C CYS A 94 21.45 -32.78 3.00
N ILE A 95 21.62 -31.44 3.01
CA ILE A 95 21.07 -30.55 1.98
C ILE A 95 21.80 -30.75 0.64
N SER A 96 23.12 -30.95 0.63
CA SER A 96 23.87 -31.12 -0.63
C SER A 96 23.49 -32.40 -1.38
N ILE A 97 23.25 -33.51 -0.68
CA ILE A 97 22.80 -34.77 -1.30
C ILE A 97 21.38 -34.63 -1.89
N PHE A 98 20.47 -33.98 -1.16
CA PHE A 98 19.11 -33.73 -1.65
C PHE A 98 19.08 -32.75 -2.84
N LEU A 99 19.87 -31.67 -2.77
CA LEU A 99 20.04 -30.73 -3.88
C LEU A 99 20.70 -31.40 -5.09
N PHE A 100 21.69 -32.27 -4.90
CA PHE A 100 22.33 -33.00 -6.00
C PHE A 100 21.33 -33.90 -6.74
N ALA A 101 20.48 -34.63 -6.01
CA ALA A 101 19.40 -35.43 -6.61
C ALA A 101 18.38 -34.57 -7.39
N LEU A 102 18.00 -33.40 -6.86
CA LEU A 102 17.11 -32.46 -7.55
C LEU A 102 17.76 -31.83 -8.79
N VAL A 103 19.03 -31.43 -8.69
CA VAL A 103 19.82 -30.86 -9.78
C VAL A 103 20.01 -31.89 -10.89
N PHE A 104 20.37 -33.12 -10.58
CA PHE A 104 20.50 -34.21 -11.56
C PHE A 104 19.16 -34.44 -12.30
N LYS A 105 18.04 -34.50 -11.58
CA LYS A 105 16.71 -34.66 -12.17
C LYS A 105 16.30 -33.45 -13.05
N SER A 106 16.73 -32.23 -12.71
CA SER A 106 16.45 -31.03 -13.49
C SER A 106 17.43 -30.74 -14.63
N ILE A 107 18.62 -31.35 -14.64
CA ILE A 107 19.54 -31.35 -15.78
C ILE A 107 19.03 -32.32 -16.86
N VAL A 108 18.47 -33.46 -16.44
CA VAL A 108 17.85 -34.44 -17.35
C VAL A 108 16.52 -33.92 -17.93
N GLN A 109 15.78 -33.08 -17.20
CA GLN A 109 14.63 -32.37 -17.75
C GLN A 109 15.06 -31.18 -18.61
N LYS A 110 15.34 -31.44 -19.89
CA LYS A 110 15.46 -30.41 -20.94
C LYS A 110 14.26 -29.46 -20.88
N ARG A 111 14.46 -28.22 -20.42
CA ARG A 111 13.44 -27.18 -20.52
C ARG A 111 13.27 -26.78 -21.99
N PRO A 112 12.03 -26.63 -22.50
CA PRO A 112 11.83 -26.18 -23.88
C PRO A 112 12.33 -24.74 -24.03
N THR A 113 13.37 -24.55 -24.86
CA THR A 113 13.82 -23.24 -25.33
C THR A 113 12.73 -22.65 -26.23
N SER A 114 11.87 -21.80 -25.67
CA SER A 114 10.71 -21.23 -26.34
C SER A 114 10.85 -19.71 -26.52
N GLY A 115 11.48 -19.32 -27.64
CA GLY A 115 11.42 -17.95 -28.18
C GLY A 115 12.00 -16.82 -27.33
N ASN A 116 11.63 -15.59 -27.69
CA ASN A 116 12.14 -14.32 -27.18
C ASN A 116 11.65 -14.03 -25.73
N LEU A 117 12.09 -14.84 -24.76
CA LEU A 117 11.85 -14.58 -23.34
C LEU A 117 12.92 -13.63 -22.77
N PRO A 118 12.58 -12.77 -21.80
CA PRO A 118 13.56 -11.96 -21.09
C PRO A 118 14.61 -12.83 -20.36
N PRO A 119 15.83 -12.30 -20.13
CA PRO A 119 16.89 -13.03 -19.44
C PRO A 119 16.44 -13.52 -18.05
N SER A 120 16.91 -14.71 -17.70
CA SER A 120 16.65 -15.39 -16.43
C SER A 120 17.97 -15.84 -15.82
N PRO A 121 18.21 -15.60 -14.52
CA PRO A 121 19.27 -16.30 -13.80
C PRO A 121 19.02 -17.83 -13.77
N PRO A 122 20.00 -18.63 -13.30
CA PRO A 122 19.78 -20.04 -13.00
C PRO A 122 18.71 -20.24 -11.93
N ALA A 123 17.73 -21.11 -12.22
CA ALA A 123 16.60 -21.38 -11.34
C ALA A 123 16.69 -22.79 -10.74
N LEU A 124 16.60 -22.91 -9.41
CA LEU A 124 16.59 -24.20 -8.74
C LEU A 124 15.27 -24.97 -8.99
N PRO A 125 15.29 -26.31 -8.93
CA PRO A 125 14.10 -27.13 -9.14
C PRO A 125 13.05 -26.84 -8.06
N ILE A 126 11.76 -26.92 -8.42
CA ILE A 126 10.59 -26.69 -7.55
C ILE A 126 10.46 -25.23 -7.06
N ILE A 127 11.48 -24.67 -6.41
CA ILE A 127 11.46 -23.34 -5.78
C ILE A 127 11.73 -22.18 -6.76
N GLY A 128 12.34 -22.47 -7.91
CA GLY A 128 12.75 -21.47 -8.89
C GLY A 128 13.83 -20.54 -8.33
N HIS A 129 13.53 -19.26 -8.29
CA HIS A 129 14.41 -18.15 -7.91
C HIS A 129 14.17 -17.62 -6.49
N LEU A 130 13.25 -18.20 -5.70
CA LEU A 130 13.00 -17.77 -4.31
C LEU A 130 14.28 -17.77 -3.46
N HIS A 131 15.18 -18.73 -3.70
CA HIS A 131 16.49 -18.83 -3.03
C HIS A 131 17.43 -17.63 -3.27
N LEU A 132 17.19 -16.83 -4.32
CA LEU A 132 17.94 -15.61 -4.60
C LEU A 132 17.38 -14.40 -3.83
N LEU A 133 16.13 -14.45 -3.38
CA LEU A 133 15.46 -13.30 -2.76
C LEU A 133 15.83 -13.20 -1.28
N LYS A 134 16.71 -12.25 -0.96
CA LYS A 134 17.00 -11.85 0.43
C LYS A 134 16.20 -10.60 0.78
N GLU A 135 15.88 -10.43 2.05
CA GLU A 135 15.31 -9.17 2.52
C GLU A 135 16.39 -8.07 2.58
N PRO A 136 16.07 -6.82 2.19
CA PRO A 136 14.82 -6.38 1.57
C PRO A 136 14.75 -6.71 0.06
N PHE A 137 13.67 -7.38 -0.36
CA PHE A 137 13.57 -8.01 -1.69
C PHE A 137 13.81 -7.06 -2.87
N HIS A 138 13.35 -5.82 -2.78
CA HIS A 138 13.50 -4.82 -3.86
C HIS A 138 14.98 -4.51 -4.16
N ARG A 139 15.88 -4.56 -3.17
CA ARG A 139 17.33 -4.35 -3.37
C ARG A 139 17.97 -5.56 -4.05
N THR A 140 17.59 -6.77 -3.64
CA THR A 140 18.11 -7.99 -4.28
C THR A 140 17.63 -8.12 -5.73
N LEU A 141 16.38 -7.71 -6.02
CA LEU A 141 15.89 -7.59 -7.39
C LEU A 141 16.65 -6.54 -8.21
N HIS A 142 17.08 -5.42 -7.59
CA HIS A 142 17.90 -4.41 -8.25
C HIS A 142 19.29 -4.96 -8.61
N GLN A 143 19.97 -5.63 -7.67
CA GLN A 143 21.25 -6.31 -7.89
C GLN A 143 21.17 -7.35 -9.02
N LEU A 144 20.08 -8.13 -9.06
CA LEU A 144 19.82 -9.06 -10.17
C LEU A 144 19.67 -8.32 -11.50
N SER A 145 18.93 -7.19 -11.55
CA SER A 145 18.78 -6.41 -12.79
C SER A 145 20.07 -5.73 -13.25
N GLN A 146 20.96 -5.32 -12.33
CA GLN A 146 22.30 -4.83 -12.72
C GLN A 146 23.15 -5.94 -13.35
N LYS A 147 22.99 -7.19 -12.92
CA LYS A 147 23.77 -8.33 -13.44
C LYS A 147 23.21 -8.96 -14.72
N TYR A 148 21.89 -9.01 -14.88
CA TYR A 148 21.23 -9.77 -15.96
C TYR A 148 20.41 -8.89 -16.92
N GLY A 149 20.27 -7.59 -16.65
CA GLY A 149 19.53 -6.62 -17.46
C GLY A 149 18.26 -6.07 -16.78
N PRO A 150 17.71 -4.95 -17.28
CA PRO A 150 16.61 -4.23 -16.62
C PRO A 150 15.25 -4.94 -16.69
N ILE A 151 15.10 -5.96 -17.53
CA ILE A 151 13.87 -6.75 -17.66
C ILE A 151 14.23 -8.23 -17.46
N LEU A 152 13.76 -8.84 -16.37
CA LEU A 152 14.09 -10.22 -16.01
C LEU A 152 12.85 -11.10 -15.92
N LEU A 153 12.96 -12.35 -16.35
CA LEU A 153 11.95 -13.37 -16.09
C LEU A 153 12.38 -14.22 -14.89
N LEU A 154 11.78 -13.99 -13.73
CA LEU A 154 11.95 -14.83 -12.55
C LEU A 154 10.82 -15.85 -12.43
N GLN A 155 10.97 -16.76 -11.46
CA GLN A 155 10.04 -17.84 -11.16
C GLN A 155 10.01 -18.01 -9.64
N PHE A 156 8.88 -17.75 -8.99
CA PHE A 156 8.72 -17.90 -7.56
C PHE A 156 7.84 -19.13 -7.30
N GLY A 157 8.48 -20.25 -6.92
CA GLY A 157 7.83 -21.56 -6.88
C GLY A 157 7.27 -21.94 -8.26
N THR A 158 5.95 -22.04 -8.37
CA THR A 158 5.25 -22.34 -9.64
C THR A 158 4.93 -21.11 -10.49
N ARG A 159 5.00 -19.88 -9.94
CA ARG A 159 4.60 -18.65 -10.65
C ARG A 159 5.77 -18.02 -11.42
N LYS A 160 5.57 -17.70 -12.70
CA LYS A 160 6.50 -16.82 -13.44
C LYS A 160 6.25 -15.36 -13.07
N VAL A 161 7.31 -14.58 -12.89
CA VAL A 161 7.25 -13.17 -12.49
C VAL A 161 8.19 -12.35 -13.36
N LEU A 162 7.63 -11.49 -14.21
CA LEU A 162 8.36 -10.47 -14.95
C LEU A 162 8.78 -9.35 -13.99
N ILE A 163 10.07 -9.05 -13.92
CA ILE A 163 10.65 -7.93 -13.18
C ILE A 163 11.01 -6.84 -14.19
N VAL A 164 10.65 -5.60 -13.89
CA VAL A 164 10.93 -4.42 -14.71
C VAL A 164 11.60 -3.37 -13.82
N SER A 165 12.86 -3.05 -14.11
CA SER A 165 13.72 -2.16 -13.31
C SER A 165 14.13 -0.86 -14.02
N SER A 166 13.63 -0.59 -15.24
CA SER A 166 13.90 0.65 -15.98
C SER A 166 12.63 1.47 -16.23
N ALA A 167 12.76 2.81 -16.21
CA ALA A 167 11.66 3.74 -16.44
C ALA A 167 10.94 3.49 -17.77
N SER A 168 11.70 3.44 -18.88
CA SER A 168 11.15 3.24 -20.24
C SER A 168 10.32 1.96 -20.39
N ALA A 169 10.75 0.85 -19.79
CA ALA A 169 10.01 -0.40 -19.82
C ALA A 169 8.78 -0.36 -18.89
N ALA A 170 8.85 0.33 -17.75
CA ALA A 170 7.69 0.56 -16.89
C ALA A 170 6.64 1.45 -17.59
N GLU A 171 7.09 2.45 -18.34
CA GLU A 171 6.25 3.30 -19.20
C GLU A 171 5.55 2.46 -20.26
N GLU A 172 6.28 1.64 -21.02
CA GLU A 172 5.69 0.78 -22.05
C GLU A 172 4.68 -0.24 -21.46
N CYS A 173 4.94 -0.77 -20.26
CA CYS A 173 3.98 -1.62 -19.55
C CYS A 173 2.69 -0.88 -19.18
N PHE A 174 2.77 0.40 -18.78
CA PHE A 174 1.66 1.13 -18.16
C PHE A 174 1.05 2.24 -19.03
N THR A 175 1.55 2.47 -20.23
CA THR A 175 0.94 3.34 -21.25
C THR A 175 0.49 2.52 -22.46
N LYS A 176 1.42 1.98 -23.26
CA LYS A 176 1.15 1.23 -24.50
C LYS A 176 0.41 -0.09 -24.24
N ASN A 177 0.80 -0.81 -23.19
CA ASN A 177 0.28 -2.14 -22.85
C ASN A 177 -0.64 -2.13 -21.61
N ASP A 178 -1.22 -0.98 -21.28
CA ASP A 178 -1.77 -0.70 -19.96
C ASP A 178 -2.92 -1.62 -19.51
N ILE A 179 -3.75 -2.12 -20.44
CA ILE A 179 -4.80 -3.12 -20.18
C ILE A 179 -4.20 -4.49 -19.82
N ILE A 180 -3.15 -4.92 -20.52
CA ILE A 180 -2.50 -6.23 -20.30
C ILE A 180 -1.93 -6.30 -18.88
N PHE A 181 -1.30 -5.22 -18.43
CA PHE A 181 -0.72 -5.09 -17.09
C PHE A 181 -1.69 -4.52 -16.03
N ALA A 182 -2.97 -4.30 -16.38
CA ALA A 182 -3.95 -3.77 -15.44
C ALA A 182 -4.41 -4.78 -14.38
N ASN A 183 -4.23 -6.10 -14.60
CA ASN A 183 -4.66 -7.12 -13.65
C ASN A 183 -3.69 -7.27 -12.45
N ARG A 184 -4.13 -8.00 -11.43
CA ARG A 184 -3.36 -8.29 -10.21
C ARG A 184 -3.18 -9.80 -10.03
N PRO A 185 -2.03 -10.25 -9.48
CA PRO A 185 -1.86 -11.66 -9.17
C PRO A 185 -2.86 -12.08 -8.09
N GLN A 186 -3.60 -13.15 -8.34
CA GLN A 186 -4.52 -13.73 -7.35
C GLN A 186 -3.70 -14.41 -6.25
N MET A 187 -3.59 -13.74 -5.10
CA MET A 187 -2.94 -14.21 -3.89
C MET A 187 -3.96 -14.49 -2.78
N LEU A 188 -3.63 -15.37 -1.82
CA LEU A 188 -4.52 -15.78 -0.74
C LEU A 188 -5.01 -14.58 0.11
N ALA A 189 -4.19 -13.57 0.33
CA ALA A 189 -4.62 -12.32 0.98
C ALA A 189 -5.76 -11.62 0.21
N GLY A 190 -5.73 -11.64 -1.13
CA GLY A 190 -6.83 -11.10 -1.94
C GLY A 190 -8.13 -11.92 -1.82
N LYS A 191 -8.01 -13.25 -1.73
CA LYS A 191 -9.16 -14.14 -1.53
C LYS A 191 -9.79 -13.96 -0.14
N HIS A 192 -8.95 -13.90 0.90
CA HIS A 192 -9.39 -14.03 2.29
C HIS A 192 -9.47 -12.73 3.08
N LEU A 193 -8.79 -11.66 2.67
CA LEU A 193 -8.80 -10.35 3.33
C LEU A 193 -9.41 -9.23 2.47
N ASN A 194 -9.84 -9.50 1.23
CA ASN A 194 -10.36 -8.50 0.29
C ASN A 194 -11.63 -8.99 -0.42
N TYR A 195 -12.58 -9.57 0.34
CA TYR A 195 -13.89 -9.97 -0.18
C TYR A 195 -13.81 -10.74 -1.51
N ASN A 196 -13.00 -11.82 -1.55
CA ASN A 196 -12.73 -12.59 -2.76
C ASN A 196 -12.30 -11.73 -3.97
N TYR A 197 -11.32 -10.85 -3.76
CA TYR A 197 -10.81 -9.88 -4.73
C TYR A 197 -11.80 -8.78 -5.17
N SER A 198 -12.93 -8.54 -4.50
CA SER A 198 -13.89 -7.49 -4.94
C SER A 198 -13.43 -6.05 -4.64
N THR A 199 -12.29 -5.84 -3.98
CA THR A 199 -11.82 -4.50 -3.60
C THR A 199 -11.00 -3.77 -4.70
N ILE A 200 -11.05 -2.43 -4.74
CA ILE A 200 -10.43 -1.62 -5.83
C ILE A 200 -8.93 -1.89 -6.06
N GLY A 201 -8.18 -2.27 -5.01
CA GLY A 201 -6.76 -2.60 -5.10
C GLY A 201 -6.47 -3.88 -5.89
N LEU A 202 -7.38 -4.87 -5.82
CA LEU A 202 -7.15 -6.24 -6.29
C LEU A 202 -8.12 -6.73 -7.36
N ALA A 203 -9.31 -6.12 -7.48
CA ALA A 203 -10.34 -6.52 -8.44
C ALA A 203 -9.80 -6.60 -9.87
N PRO A 204 -10.15 -7.66 -10.64
CA PRO A 204 -9.78 -7.76 -12.05
C PRO A 204 -10.20 -6.52 -12.85
N TYR A 205 -9.39 -6.16 -13.84
CA TYR A 205 -9.71 -5.04 -14.72
C TYR A 205 -10.96 -5.38 -15.56
N GLY A 206 -11.97 -4.52 -15.48
CA GLY A 206 -13.28 -4.68 -16.11
C GLY A 206 -14.23 -3.60 -15.61
N ASP A 207 -15.51 -3.68 -15.97
CA ASP A 207 -16.52 -2.66 -15.64
C ASP A 207 -16.67 -2.40 -14.14
N TYR A 208 -16.75 -3.47 -13.36
CA TYR A 208 -16.82 -3.40 -11.90
C TYR A 208 -15.64 -2.60 -11.30
N TRP A 209 -14.40 -2.91 -11.68
CA TRP A 209 -13.23 -2.14 -11.22
C TRP A 209 -13.21 -0.70 -11.76
N ARG A 210 -13.66 -0.47 -13.01
CA ARG A 210 -13.79 0.89 -13.56
C ARG A 210 -14.78 1.73 -12.75
N ASN A 211 -15.90 1.15 -12.35
CA ASN A 211 -16.90 1.79 -11.50
C ASN A 211 -16.36 2.06 -10.08
N LEU A 212 -15.65 1.11 -9.47
CA LEU A 212 -14.96 1.33 -8.19
C LEU A 212 -13.95 2.48 -8.27
N LYS A 213 -13.16 2.56 -9.35
CA LYS A 213 -12.22 3.67 -9.57
C LYS A 213 -12.96 4.99 -9.79
N ARG A 214 -14.04 5.02 -10.58
CA ARG A 214 -14.88 6.20 -10.80
C ARG A 214 -15.42 6.74 -9.46
N LEU A 215 -16.11 5.89 -8.69
CA LEU A 215 -16.61 6.19 -7.34
C LEU A 215 -15.51 6.76 -6.44
N THR A 216 -14.39 6.04 -6.35
CA THR A 216 -13.25 6.40 -5.50
C THR A 216 -12.65 7.76 -5.85
N THR A 217 -12.55 8.05 -7.15
CA THR A 217 -11.97 9.29 -7.68
C THR A 217 -12.93 10.46 -7.55
N VAL A 218 -14.20 10.29 -7.89
CA VAL A 218 -15.20 11.37 -7.89
C VAL A 218 -15.63 11.72 -6.47
N GLU A 219 -15.94 10.72 -5.63
CA GLU A 219 -16.61 10.96 -4.34
C GLU A 219 -15.67 11.15 -3.13
N LEU A 220 -14.39 10.77 -3.23
CA LEU A 220 -13.42 11.07 -2.16
C LEU A 220 -12.27 11.98 -2.60
N PHE A 221 -11.68 11.73 -3.77
CA PHE A 221 -10.40 12.32 -4.15
C PHE A 221 -10.49 13.43 -5.21
N SER A 222 -11.69 13.82 -5.62
CA SER A 222 -11.90 14.95 -6.53
C SER A 222 -11.51 16.28 -5.87
N THR A 223 -11.10 17.27 -6.66
CA THR A 223 -10.64 18.57 -6.15
C THR A 223 -11.68 19.25 -5.25
N SER A 224 -12.97 19.12 -5.57
CA SER A 224 -14.08 19.65 -4.77
C SER A 224 -14.25 18.92 -3.43
N ARG A 225 -14.24 17.57 -3.42
CA ARG A 225 -14.28 16.77 -2.19
C ARG A 225 -13.06 17.03 -1.31
N LEU A 226 -11.86 17.13 -1.89
CA LEU A 226 -10.65 17.49 -1.16
C LEU A 226 -10.68 18.92 -0.61
N ALA A 227 -11.37 19.87 -1.28
CA ALA A 227 -11.58 21.21 -0.74
C ALA A 227 -12.58 21.19 0.43
N MET A 228 -13.69 20.45 0.31
CA MET A 228 -14.68 20.25 1.37
C MET A 228 -14.06 19.67 2.64
N PHE A 229 -13.16 18.69 2.52
CA PHE A 229 -12.43 18.08 3.64
C PHE A 229 -11.12 18.81 4.02
N ALA A 230 -10.97 20.10 3.68
CA ALA A 230 -9.75 20.86 4.00
C ALA A 230 -9.57 21.08 5.52
N SER A 231 -10.66 21.36 6.25
CA SER A 231 -10.64 21.52 7.71
C SER A 231 -10.09 20.30 8.44
N ILE A 232 -10.55 19.10 8.06
CA ILE A 232 -10.06 17.82 8.60
C ILE A 232 -8.53 17.74 8.51
N ARG A 233 -7.95 18.03 7.34
CA ARG A 233 -6.48 17.98 7.16
C ARG A 233 -5.77 19.03 8.00
N GLN A 234 -6.30 20.25 8.06
CA GLN A 234 -5.73 21.34 8.84
C GLN A 234 -5.75 21.03 10.35
N GLU A 235 -6.86 20.53 10.87
CA GLU A 235 -7.02 20.15 12.27
C GLU A 235 -6.08 19.01 12.66
N GLU A 236 -5.99 17.94 11.87
CA GLU A 236 -5.09 16.81 12.19
C GLU A 236 -3.61 17.23 12.14
N VAL A 237 -3.21 18.09 11.20
CA VAL A 237 -1.84 18.65 11.16
C VAL A 237 -1.59 19.56 12.37
N GLN A 238 -2.56 20.39 12.78
CA GLN A 238 -2.47 21.21 13.99
C GLN A 238 -2.35 20.35 15.27
N LEU A 239 -3.08 19.24 15.35
CA LEU A 239 -2.98 18.30 16.47
C LEU A 239 -1.60 17.61 16.52
N LEU A 240 -1.05 17.21 15.38
CA LEU A 240 0.32 16.70 15.30
C LEU A 240 1.34 17.75 15.76
N LEU A 241 1.26 18.98 15.24
CA LEU A 241 2.14 20.09 15.66
C LEU A 241 2.04 20.35 17.17
N LYS A 242 0.83 20.31 17.74
CA LYS A 242 0.61 20.47 19.18
C LYS A 242 1.27 19.35 19.98
N GLU A 243 1.18 18.10 19.54
CA GLU A 243 1.87 16.98 20.21
C GLU A 243 3.40 17.14 20.14
N LEU A 244 3.95 17.47 18.97
CA LEU A 244 5.39 17.70 18.77
C LEU A 244 5.90 18.86 19.63
N PHE A 245 5.17 19.99 19.65
CA PHE A 245 5.49 21.14 20.48
C PHE A 245 5.50 20.74 21.96
N LEU A 246 4.41 20.15 22.46
CA LEU A 246 4.31 19.69 23.85
C LEU A 246 5.45 18.73 24.24
N ALA A 247 5.82 17.78 23.38
CA ALA A 247 6.94 16.87 23.62
C ALA A 247 8.29 17.59 23.74
N SER A 248 8.47 18.70 23.02
CA SER A 248 9.70 19.52 22.99
C SER A 248 9.79 20.58 24.10
N THR A 249 8.68 20.93 24.76
CA THR A 249 8.58 22.09 25.70
C THR A 249 9.64 22.14 26.81
N ARG A 250 10.12 20.98 27.30
CA ARG A 250 11.06 20.91 28.44
C ARG A 250 12.51 20.63 28.05
N LYS A 251 12.72 19.97 26.91
CA LYS A 251 14.04 19.58 26.39
C LYS A 251 13.91 19.13 24.93
N PRO A 252 14.99 19.18 24.13
CA PRO A 252 15.01 18.55 22.82
C PRO A 252 14.54 17.09 22.89
N ALA A 253 13.50 16.78 22.12
CA ALA A 253 12.88 15.46 22.08
C ALA A 253 13.15 14.79 20.73
N LYS A 254 13.71 13.58 20.75
CA LYS A 254 13.73 12.72 19.56
C LYS A 254 12.32 12.15 19.37
N VAL A 255 11.77 12.28 18.17
CA VAL A 255 10.45 11.78 17.81
C VAL A 255 10.58 10.91 16.57
N GLU A 256 9.85 9.78 16.55
CA GLU A 256 9.73 8.92 15.38
C GLU A 256 8.62 9.50 14.49
N LEU A 257 9.00 10.02 13.31
CA LEU A 257 8.08 10.73 12.43
C LEU A 257 7.19 9.80 11.61
N SER A 258 7.61 8.58 11.31
CA SER A 258 6.89 7.65 10.43
C SER A 258 5.56 7.25 11.06
N SER A 259 5.57 6.81 12.32
CA SER A 259 4.39 6.52 13.13
C SER A 259 3.48 7.74 13.26
N LYS A 260 4.05 8.95 13.44
CA LYS A 260 3.28 10.20 13.56
C LYS A 260 2.60 10.60 12.26
N LEU A 261 3.27 10.41 11.12
CA LEU A 261 2.70 10.65 9.79
C LEU A 261 1.68 9.58 9.42
N MET A 262 1.87 8.32 9.85
CA MET A 262 0.88 7.26 9.69
C MET A 262 -0.39 7.56 10.49
N ASP A 263 -0.28 7.87 11.80
CA ASP A 263 -1.41 8.31 12.65
C ASP A 263 -2.18 9.47 12.00
N LEU A 264 -1.46 10.46 11.46
CA LEU A 264 -2.02 11.62 10.75
C LEU A 264 -2.80 11.20 9.49
N VAL A 265 -2.20 10.41 8.60
CA VAL A 265 -2.84 9.94 7.36
C VAL A 265 -4.07 9.10 7.67
N PHE A 266 -3.97 8.16 8.62
CA PHE A 266 -5.09 7.31 9.05
C PHE A 266 -6.25 8.13 9.60
N ASN A 267 -6.00 9.06 10.53
CA ASN A 267 -7.07 9.90 11.07
C ASN A 267 -7.73 10.78 10.00
N ILE A 268 -6.98 11.35 9.07
CA ILE A 268 -7.57 12.13 7.97
C ILE A 268 -8.47 11.24 7.10
N ILE A 269 -7.99 10.07 6.67
CA ILE A 269 -8.77 9.16 5.83
C ILE A 269 -10.03 8.69 6.55
N LEU A 270 -9.93 8.28 7.81
CA LEU A 270 -11.06 7.77 8.58
C LEU A 270 -12.07 8.87 8.94
N ARG A 271 -11.63 10.10 9.18
CA ARG A 271 -12.53 11.25 9.33
C ARG A 271 -13.26 11.60 8.04
N MET A 272 -12.61 11.48 6.87
CA MET A 272 -13.26 11.67 5.58
C MET A 272 -14.25 10.54 5.24
N ILE A 273 -13.96 9.31 5.66
CA ILE A 273 -14.80 8.14 5.35
C ILE A 273 -15.98 7.97 6.31
N ALA A 274 -15.74 8.11 7.61
CA ALA A 274 -16.66 7.75 8.69
C ALA A 274 -16.79 8.83 9.79
N GLY A 275 -16.31 10.06 9.54
CA GLY A 275 -16.43 11.20 10.46
C GLY A 275 -15.57 11.15 11.73
N LYS A 276 -14.86 10.04 12.00
CA LYS A 276 -14.25 9.73 13.30
C LYS A 276 -12.74 9.54 13.26
N ARG A 277 -12.08 9.84 14.40
CA ARG A 277 -10.66 9.56 14.66
C ARG A 277 -10.50 8.20 15.33
N TYR A 278 -9.45 7.48 14.96
CA TYR A 278 -9.14 6.15 15.49
C TYR A 278 -7.70 6.00 16.01
N TYR A 279 -6.84 7.01 15.82
CA TYR A 279 -5.42 7.00 16.20
C TYR A 279 -5.05 8.22 17.05
N GLY A 280 -3.97 8.11 17.82
CA GLY A 280 -3.50 9.14 18.75
C GLY A 280 -3.87 8.90 20.22
N LYS A 281 -3.12 9.52 21.12
CA LYS A 281 -3.18 9.30 22.59
C LYS A 281 -4.52 9.66 23.21
N ASP A 282 -5.20 10.67 22.67
CA ASP A 282 -6.48 11.17 23.18
C ASP A 282 -7.68 10.28 22.77
N VAL A 283 -7.46 9.27 21.92
CA VAL A 283 -8.50 8.34 21.46
C VAL A 283 -8.57 7.12 22.38
N VAL A 284 -9.30 7.29 23.49
CA VAL A 284 -9.51 6.29 24.56
C VAL A 284 -10.66 5.30 24.25
N ASP A 285 -11.34 5.46 23.12
CA ASP A 285 -12.44 4.57 22.72
C ASP A 285 -11.98 3.11 22.54
N LYS A 286 -12.68 2.19 23.20
CA LYS A 286 -12.48 0.74 23.07
C LYS A 286 -12.68 0.26 21.64
N LYS A 287 -13.60 0.85 20.88
CA LYS A 287 -13.80 0.53 19.46
C LYS A 287 -12.63 0.97 18.59
N ALA A 288 -11.95 2.07 18.96
CA ALA A 288 -10.74 2.50 18.29
C ALA A 288 -9.54 1.60 18.60
N MET A 289 -9.41 1.11 19.84
CA MET A 289 -8.43 0.05 20.15
C MET A 289 -8.69 -1.22 19.32
N GLU A 290 -9.92 -1.73 19.33
CA GLU A 290 -10.32 -2.91 18.55
C GLU A 290 -10.02 -2.74 17.05
N PHE A 291 -10.31 -1.57 16.47
CA PHE A 291 -9.99 -1.26 15.07
C PHE A 291 -8.48 -1.28 14.79
N ARG A 292 -7.67 -0.59 15.61
CA ARG A 292 -6.21 -0.53 15.41
C ARG A 292 -5.57 -1.92 15.44
N ASP A 293 -6.03 -2.78 16.35
CA ASP A 293 -5.53 -4.16 16.46
C ASP A 293 -5.91 -5.01 15.25
N ILE A 294 -7.15 -4.90 14.75
CA ILE A 294 -7.61 -5.57 13.52
C ILE A 294 -6.80 -5.09 12.31
N MET A 295 -6.59 -3.77 12.19
CA MET A 295 -5.85 -3.17 11.08
C MET A 295 -4.39 -3.61 11.08
N LYS A 296 -3.73 -3.60 12.24
CA LYS A 296 -2.36 -4.11 12.39
C LYS A 296 -2.27 -5.58 11.98
N GLU A 297 -3.15 -6.44 12.50
CA GLU A 297 -3.17 -7.86 12.17
C GLU A 297 -3.36 -8.10 10.65
N ALA A 298 -4.20 -7.28 10.00
CA ALA A 298 -4.44 -7.38 8.57
C ALA A 298 -3.25 -6.88 7.73
N THR A 299 -2.57 -5.80 8.12
CA THR A 299 -1.37 -5.31 7.42
C THR A 299 -0.24 -6.34 7.49
N GLU A 300 0.03 -6.90 8.66
CA GLU A 300 1.00 -8.00 8.85
C GLU A 300 0.74 -9.18 7.89
N LEU A 301 -0.54 -9.56 7.73
CA LEU A 301 -0.94 -10.65 6.85
C LEU A 301 -0.82 -10.33 5.36
N HIS A 302 -1.03 -9.08 4.95
CA HIS A 302 -0.81 -8.64 3.56
C HIS A 302 0.67 -8.56 3.20
N GLY A 303 1.52 -8.08 4.12
CA GLY A 303 2.96 -7.98 3.93
C GLY A 303 3.70 -9.32 4.00
N SER A 304 3.14 -10.32 4.70
CA SER A 304 3.78 -11.63 4.87
C SER A 304 3.96 -12.38 3.54
N THR A 305 5.18 -12.86 3.25
CA THR A 305 5.45 -13.72 2.09
C THR A 305 4.91 -15.13 2.33
N ASN A 306 3.63 -15.34 2.05
CA ASN A 306 2.97 -16.63 2.23
C ASN A 306 3.50 -17.65 1.21
N LEU A 307 4.12 -18.74 1.68
CA LEU A 307 4.63 -19.80 0.81
C LEU A 307 3.52 -20.49 0.02
N ASN A 308 2.29 -20.53 0.55
CA ASN A 308 1.13 -21.13 -0.10
C ASN A 308 0.71 -20.38 -1.38
N ASP A 309 1.15 -19.12 -1.57
CA ASP A 309 0.95 -18.40 -2.83
C ASP A 309 1.86 -18.90 -3.95
N PHE A 310 3.04 -19.42 -3.62
CA PHE A 310 4.05 -19.89 -4.58
C PHE A 310 4.02 -21.41 -4.81
N PHE A 311 3.49 -22.17 -3.84
CA PHE A 311 3.44 -23.64 -3.88
C PHE A 311 2.00 -24.14 -3.66
N PRO A 312 1.23 -24.41 -4.73
CA PRO A 312 -0.17 -24.84 -4.62
C PRO A 312 -0.39 -26.09 -3.78
N VAL A 313 0.58 -27.01 -3.70
CA VAL A 313 0.51 -28.20 -2.82
C VAL A 313 0.42 -27.84 -1.33
N LEU A 314 0.97 -26.69 -0.93
CA LEU A 314 0.86 -26.19 0.45
C LEU A 314 -0.51 -25.55 0.74
N GLN A 315 -1.40 -25.38 -0.26
CA GLN A 315 -2.78 -24.94 0.00
C GLN A 315 -3.67 -26.08 0.51
N TRP A 316 -3.24 -27.34 0.41
CA TRP A 316 -3.97 -28.48 0.96
C TRP A 316 -3.84 -28.60 2.49
N VAL A 317 -2.81 -27.98 3.07
CA VAL A 317 -2.52 -27.98 4.50
C VAL A 317 -2.10 -26.58 4.90
N ASP A 318 -2.88 -25.88 5.73
CA ASP A 318 -2.55 -24.55 6.26
C ASP A 318 -1.38 -24.63 7.27
N PHE A 319 -0.20 -24.96 6.76
CA PHE A 319 1.00 -25.36 7.53
C PHE A 319 1.50 -24.26 8.47
N GLN A 320 1.35 -23.00 8.05
CA GLN A 320 1.72 -21.83 8.85
C GLN A 320 0.53 -21.23 9.63
N GLY A 321 -0.67 -21.80 9.52
CA GLY A 321 -1.91 -21.25 10.11
C GLY A 321 -2.35 -19.90 9.51
N VAL A 322 -1.74 -19.47 8.41
CA VAL A 322 -1.89 -18.14 7.81
C VAL A 322 -3.27 -17.99 7.18
N GLU A 323 -3.79 -19.01 6.49
CA GLU A 323 -5.13 -18.93 5.89
C GLU A 323 -6.22 -18.85 6.97
N ARG A 324 -6.06 -19.59 8.07
CA ARG A 324 -6.93 -19.51 9.25
C ARG A 324 -6.84 -18.14 9.93
N LYS A 325 -5.63 -17.58 10.10
CA LYS A 325 -5.45 -16.22 10.64
C LYS A 325 -6.13 -15.19 9.74
N MET A 326 -5.92 -15.24 8.42
CA MET A 326 -6.60 -14.38 7.44
C MET A 326 -8.13 -14.42 7.56
N LYS A 327 -8.74 -15.61 7.56
CA LYS A 327 -10.20 -15.75 7.74
C LYS A 327 -10.68 -15.19 9.09
N GLY A 328 -9.91 -15.40 10.15
CA GLY A 328 -10.18 -14.85 11.49
C GLY A 328 -10.16 -13.32 11.50
N THR A 329 -9.12 -12.71 10.96
CA THR A 329 -8.97 -11.24 10.85
C THR A 329 -10.06 -10.64 10.00
N MET A 330 -10.36 -11.22 8.82
CA MET A 330 -11.45 -10.75 7.96
C MET A 330 -12.81 -10.79 8.67
N LYS A 331 -13.09 -11.81 9.49
CA LYS A 331 -14.33 -11.87 10.28
C LYS A 331 -14.44 -10.77 11.34
N LYS A 332 -13.32 -10.40 11.99
CA LYS A 332 -13.30 -9.24 12.93
C LYS A 332 -13.53 -7.93 12.18
N LEU A 333 -12.82 -7.76 11.07
CA LEU A 333 -12.87 -6.59 10.20
C LEU A 333 -14.25 -6.37 9.59
N ASP A 334 -14.85 -7.40 9.01
CA ASP A 334 -16.18 -7.33 8.41
C ASP A 334 -17.23 -6.91 9.44
N LYS A 335 -17.20 -7.50 10.64
CA LYS A 335 -18.06 -7.11 11.76
C LYS A 335 -17.85 -5.64 12.19
N PHE A 336 -16.62 -5.14 12.14
CA PHE A 336 -16.33 -3.74 12.46
C PHE A 336 -16.85 -2.80 11.36
N LEU A 337 -16.66 -3.15 10.08
CA LEU A 337 -17.14 -2.38 8.95
C LEU A 337 -18.69 -2.37 8.89
N GLU A 338 -19.34 -3.49 9.20
CA GLU A 338 -20.80 -3.59 9.36
C GLU A 338 -21.31 -2.63 10.44
N PHE A 339 -20.66 -2.62 11.61
CA PHE A 339 -20.98 -1.67 12.68
C PHE A 339 -20.88 -0.20 12.24
N LEU A 340 -19.86 0.16 11.44
CA LEU A 340 -19.75 1.52 10.90
C LEU A 340 -20.86 1.87 9.91
N LEU A 341 -21.32 0.91 9.09
CA LEU A 341 -22.42 1.15 8.15
C LEU A 341 -23.74 1.34 8.90
N GLU A 342 -24.03 0.49 9.88
CA GLU A 342 -25.28 0.57 10.64
C GLU A 342 -25.36 1.86 11.46
N GLU A 343 -24.26 2.26 12.11
CA GLU A 343 -24.18 3.55 12.82
C GLU A 343 -24.49 4.75 11.90
N HIS A 344 -24.06 4.72 10.63
CA HIS A 344 -24.41 5.77 9.67
C HIS A 344 -25.86 5.67 9.18
N ARG A 345 -26.45 4.47 9.09
CA ARG A 345 -27.89 4.30 8.80
C ARG A 345 -28.76 4.87 9.92
N GLU A 346 -28.42 4.57 11.17
CA GLU A 346 -29.08 5.10 12.37
C GLU A 346 -29.01 6.63 12.41
N MET A 347 -27.82 7.22 12.29
CA MET A 347 -27.64 8.69 12.26
C MET A 347 -28.45 9.38 11.15
N ARG A 348 -28.59 8.73 9.98
CA ARG A 348 -29.40 9.25 8.86
C ARG A 348 -30.89 9.20 9.17
N ALA A 349 -31.39 8.10 9.75
CA ALA A 349 -32.78 7.96 10.15
C ALA A 349 -33.19 9.06 11.15
N ASP A 350 -32.40 9.24 12.22
CA ASP A 350 -32.62 10.28 13.24
C ASP A 350 -32.63 11.69 12.62
N SER A 351 -31.69 11.99 11.72
CA SER A 351 -31.62 13.28 11.03
C SER A 351 -32.85 13.56 10.15
N THR A 352 -33.54 12.52 9.70
CA THR A 352 -34.73 12.64 8.85
C THR A 352 -35.95 12.99 9.71
N HIS A 353 -36.06 12.42 10.90
CA HIS A 353 -37.10 12.76 11.88
C HIS A 353 -37.00 14.19 12.44
N GLN A 354 -35.80 14.79 12.49
CA GLN A 354 -35.59 16.14 13.02
C GLN A 354 -35.68 17.26 11.95
N SER A 355 -35.66 16.93 10.66
CA SER A 355 -35.52 17.90 9.57
C SER A 355 -36.81 18.57 9.06
N SER A 356 -37.95 18.37 9.74
CA SER A 356 -39.24 18.98 9.40
C SER A 356 -39.40 20.47 9.80
N GLY A 357 -38.32 21.16 10.21
CA GLY A 357 -38.42 22.49 10.82
C GLY A 357 -37.24 23.48 10.70
N SER A 358 -36.18 23.22 9.92
CA SER A 358 -35.10 24.23 9.78
C SER A 358 -34.37 24.22 8.43
N SER A 359 -34.00 25.42 7.97
CA SER A 359 -33.43 25.72 6.65
C SER A 359 -31.91 25.53 6.57
N ASP A 360 -31.37 24.44 7.14
CA ASP A 360 -29.93 24.28 7.40
C ASP A 360 -29.21 23.37 6.37
N ALA A 361 -29.60 23.50 5.10
CA ALA A 361 -29.08 22.67 3.99
C ALA A 361 -27.56 22.85 3.75
N SER A 362 -27.01 24.03 4.07
CA SER A 362 -25.56 24.32 3.98
C SER A 362 -24.73 23.56 5.02
N ASN A 363 -25.25 23.35 6.23
CA ASN A 363 -24.60 22.59 7.30
C ASN A 363 -24.68 21.06 7.10
N LYS A 364 -25.67 20.56 6.35
CA LYS A 364 -25.77 19.13 6.03
C LYS A 364 -24.70 18.71 5.01
N ALA A 365 -24.38 19.59 4.05
CA ALA A 365 -23.34 19.35 3.05
C ALA A 365 -21.91 19.28 3.63
N THR A 366 -21.62 20.03 4.71
CA THR A 366 -20.28 20.07 5.34
C THR A 366 -19.97 18.88 6.25
N LYS A 367 -20.96 18.04 6.59
CA LYS A 367 -20.80 16.83 7.41
C LYS A 367 -20.93 15.51 6.65
N THR A 368 -21.20 15.53 5.34
CA THR A 368 -21.45 14.32 4.56
C THR A 368 -20.18 13.48 4.42
N THR A 369 -20.14 12.29 5.04
CA THR A 369 -19.01 11.35 4.98
C THR A 369 -19.01 10.54 3.67
N LEU A 370 -17.94 9.80 3.36
CA LEU A 370 -17.98 8.87 2.22
C LEU A 370 -19.03 7.77 2.42
N ILE A 371 -19.22 7.28 3.64
CA ILE A 371 -20.27 6.29 3.94
C ILE A 371 -21.65 6.90 3.62
N ASP A 372 -21.89 8.16 3.99
CA ASP A 372 -23.15 8.84 3.64
C ASP A 372 -23.38 8.99 2.13
N VAL A 373 -22.34 9.26 1.36
CA VAL A 373 -22.44 9.30 -0.11
C VAL A 373 -22.79 7.91 -0.64
N MET A 374 -22.08 6.88 -0.22
CA MET A 374 -22.29 5.50 -0.68
C MET A 374 -23.66 4.95 -0.27
N LEU A 375 -24.15 5.23 0.95
CA LEU A 375 -25.51 4.88 1.40
C LEU A 375 -26.60 5.65 0.63
N SER A 376 -26.31 6.83 0.09
CA SER A 376 -27.25 7.55 -0.79
C SER A 376 -27.29 6.92 -2.18
N LEU A 377 -26.12 6.56 -2.73
CA LEU A 377 -26.01 5.89 -4.03
C LEU A 377 -26.56 4.46 -4.01
N GLN A 378 -26.54 3.79 -2.85
CA GLN A 378 -27.23 2.51 -2.61
C GLN A 378 -28.75 2.59 -2.82
N GLN A 379 -29.37 3.76 -2.64
CA GLN A 379 -30.81 3.93 -2.89
C GLN A 379 -31.13 4.06 -4.39
N THR A 380 -30.18 4.51 -5.21
CA THR A 380 -30.38 4.74 -6.66
C THR A 380 -29.78 3.65 -7.55
N GLU A 381 -28.68 3.04 -7.13
CA GLU A 381 -27.92 2.01 -7.86
C GLU A 381 -27.60 0.78 -6.96
N PRO A 382 -28.62 0.13 -6.34
CA PRO A 382 -28.41 -0.91 -5.31
C PRO A 382 -27.60 -2.13 -5.79
N GLU A 383 -27.66 -2.45 -7.09
CA GLU A 383 -26.93 -3.58 -7.69
C GLU A 383 -25.40 -3.42 -7.61
N PHE A 384 -24.90 -2.17 -7.68
CA PHE A 384 -23.47 -1.89 -7.59
C PHE A 384 -23.06 -1.54 -6.15
N TYR A 385 -23.83 -0.68 -5.48
CA TYR A 385 -23.55 -0.20 -4.12
C TYR A 385 -24.06 -1.17 -3.05
N THR A 386 -23.72 -2.45 -3.17
CA THR A 386 -23.97 -3.46 -2.15
C THR A 386 -23.12 -3.18 -0.90
N ASP A 387 -23.54 -3.69 0.26
CA ASP A 387 -22.77 -3.54 1.50
C ASP A 387 -21.34 -4.07 1.37
N GLU A 388 -21.12 -5.14 0.59
CA GLU A 388 -19.78 -5.63 0.28
C GLU A 388 -18.96 -4.60 -0.52
N THR A 389 -19.52 -3.99 -1.56
CA THR A 389 -18.86 -2.91 -2.33
C THR A 389 -18.50 -1.73 -1.44
N ILE A 390 -19.42 -1.33 -0.55
CA ILE A 390 -19.22 -0.20 0.37
C ILE A 390 -18.11 -0.54 1.38
N LYS A 391 -18.20 -1.69 2.07
CA LYS A 391 -17.17 -2.17 3.01
C LYS A 391 -15.81 -2.36 2.34
N GLY A 392 -15.76 -2.96 1.15
CA GLY A 392 -14.55 -3.13 0.35
C GLY A 392 -13.91 -1.82 -0.13
N THR A 393 -14.72 -0.77 -0.31
CA THR A 393 -14.25 0.57 -0.68
C THR A 393 -13.64 1.34 0.49
N ILE A 394 -14.13 1.10 1.72
CA ILE A 394 -13.54 1.60 2.98
C ILE A 394 -12.20 0.90 3.22
N LEU A 395 -12.21 -0.44 3.12
CA LEU A 395 -11.11 -1.34 3.47
C LEU A 395 -9.76 -1.00 2.81
N VAL A 396 -9.73 -0.84 1.49
CA VAL A 396 -8.47 -0.64 0.73
C VAL A 396 -7.73 0.63 1.14
N ARG A 397 -8.46 1.65 1.59
CA ARG A 397 -7.90 2.95 1.95
C ARG A 397 -7.25 2.94 3.34
N SER A 398 -7.35 1.83 4.08
CA SER A 398 -6.70 1.61 5.38
C SER A 398 -5.54 0.60 5.34
N MET A 399 -5.27 -0.08 4.21
CA MET A 399 -4.31 -1.21 4.18
C MET A 399 -3.10 -1.05 3.23
N ASN A 400 -2.95 0.09 2.55
CA ASN A 400 -1.92 0.28 1.50
C ASN A 400 -0.97 1.46 1.82
N LEU A 401 -0.32 1.43 2.98
CA LEU A 401 0.58 2.50 3.45
C LEU A 401 1.92 1.99 4.02
N GLU A 402 2.38 0.81 3.59
CA GLU A 402 3.73 0.27 3.85
C GLU A 402 4.49 0.04 2.53
#